data_AF-A0A936D260-F1
#
_entry.id   AF-A0A936D260-F1
#
_cell.length_a   1.000
_cell.length_b   1.000
_cell.length_c   1.000
_cell.angle_alpha   90.00
_cell.angle_beta   90.00
_cell.angle_gamma   90.00
#
_symmetry.space_group_name_H-M   'P 1'
#
loop_
_entity.id
_entity.type
_entity.pdbx_description
1 polymer ?
#
loop_
_entity_poly.entity_id
_entity_poly.type
_entity_poly.pdbx_seq_one_letter_code
_entity_poly.pdbx_strand_id
1 'polypeptide(L)'
;MYRSVDPRARCQEAHQRAVAAHAALLATRGHVFSLASRALSAGDEMPMVPEYAPLEPFPAGVPDAMLESYTKRFEDLADYFTNEHARLSAFVEKTRTGLQESQSPLPLAPGPRAVPFSYLLAETMRGYWVVLRWALFPPITMVFAMGFGGASVVHPLVPLLPLLPLGLYAAVRAKRRIAVLRNGEVVEILSRTVKYGGGRMTNWPMTFARGWKTEVRTYTGTGQETHFQFRTSRGAFGQVSVSGVEYDGVIVADPQRPELVFGVIDFGSMPRPNAQGQWDPSLPLRVWVATLLALAIVTAWVGVAVAMTLHAVHLVD
;
A
#
# COMPACT_ATOMS: atom_id res chain seq x y z
N MET A 1 22.92 -63.62 15.09
CA MET A 1 22.61 -62.95 16.38
C MET A 1 22.39 -61.47 16.09
N TYR A 2 21.14 -61.00 16.08
CA TYR A 2 20.84 -59.57 16.12
C TYR A 2 21.15 -59.09 17.54
N ARG A 3 22.13 -58.19 17.72
CA ARG A 3 22.31 -57.51 19.01
C ARG A 3 21.07 -56.64 19.23
N SER A 4 20.29 -56.93 20.26
CA SER A 4 19.24 -56.01 20.73
C SER A 4 19.91 -54.69 21.04
N VAL A 5 19.50 -53.63 20.32
CA VAL A 5 19.98 -52.26 20.56
C VAL A 5 19.75 -51.93 22.03
N ASP A 6 20.77 -51.39 22.71
CA ASP A 6 20.68 -50.96 24.10
C ASP A 6 19.51 -49.96 24.25
N PRO A 7 18.45 -50.29 25.02
CA PRO A 7 17.27 -49.44 25.18
C PRO A 7 17.62 -48.04 25.68
N ARG A 8 18.68 -47.92 26.49
CA ARG A 8 19.13 -46.63 27.01
C ARG A 8 19.80 -45.79 25.93
N ALA A 9 20.63 -46.41 25.09
CA ALA A 9 21.23 -45.74 23.94
C ALA A 9 20.15 -45.22 22.98
N ARG A 10 19.12 -46.03 22.69
CA ARG A 10 17.99 -45.60 21.84
C ARG A 10 17.22 -44.43 22.46
N CYS A 11 16.95 -44.46 23.76
CA CYS A 11 16.28 -43.36 24.46
C CYS A 11 17.11 -42.07 24.43
N GLN A 12 18.42 -42.16 24.61
CA GLN A 12 19.34 -41.02 24.52
C GLN A 12 19.39 -40.43 23.11
N GLU A 13 19.40 -41.27 22.08
CA GLU A 13 19.35 -40.83 20.68
C GLU A 13 18.03 -40.13 20.36
N ALA A 14 16.90 -40.65 20.83
CA ALA A 14 15.59 -39.98 20.70
C ALA A 14 15.58 -38.62 21.40
N HIS A 15 16.14 -38.53 22.61
CA HIS A 15 16.29 -37.26 23.33
C HIS A 15 17.16 -36.26 22.56
N GLN A 16 18.31 -36.68 22.03
CA GLN A 16 19.17 -35.82 21.22
C GLN A 16 18.47 -35.32 19.95
N ARG A 17 17.69 -36.17 19.28
CA ARG A 17 16.83 -35.75 18.15
C ARG A 17 15.82 -34.68 18.57
N ALA A 18 15.15 -34.85 19.71
CA ALA A 18 14.21 -33.85 20.23
C ALA A 18 14.89 -32.52 20.57
N VAL A 19 16.08 -32.56 21.19
CA VAL A 19 16.90 -31.36 21.49
C VAL A 19 17.26 -30.61 20.22
N ALA A 20 17.76 -31.32 19.19
CA ALA A 20 18.15 -30.72 17.92
C ALA A 20 16.94 -30.08 17.20
N ALA A 21 15.80 -30.78 17.15
CA ALA A 21 14.57 -30.27 16.55
C ALA A 21 14.04 -29.02 17.30
N HIS A 22 14.08 -29.04 18.64
CA HIS A 22 13.69 -27.90 19.45
C HIS A 22 14.59 -26.67 19.22
N ALA A 23 15.92 -26.87 19.13
CA ALA A 23 16.84 -25.78 18.84
C ALA A 23 16.59 -25.15 17.45
N ALA A 24 16.35 -25.97 16.43
CA ALA A 24 15.99 -25.50 15.09
C ALA A 24 14.66 -24.71 15.09
N LEU A 25 13.66 -25.17 15.84
CA LEU A 25 12.39 -24.46 16.01
C LEU A 25 12.59 -23.09 16.67
N LEU A 26 13.36 -23.02 17.76
CA LEU A 26 13.63 -21.75 18.45
C LEU A 26 14.38 -20.73 17.58
N ALA A 27 15.31 -21.19 16.74
CA ALA A 27 15.99 -20.34 15.77
C ALA A 27 15.00 -19.75 14.75
N THR A 28 14.12 -20.57 14.16
CA THR A 28 13.08 -20.11 13.23
C THR A 28 12.09 -19.15 13.91
N ARG A 29 11.74 -19.40 15.17
CA ARG A 29 10.88 -18.50 15.97
C ARG A 29 11.47 -17.10 16.07
N GLY A 30 12.78 -16.98 16.30
CA GLY A 30 13.47 -15.69 16.27
C GLY A 30 13.34 -14.97 14.93
N HIS A 31 13.46 -15.69 13.81
CA HIS A 31 13.25 -15.15 12.48
C HIS A 31 11.80 -14.69 12.24
N VAL A 32 10.81 -15.47 12.68
CA VAL A 32 9.39 -15.10 12.58
C VAL A 32 9.13 -13.76 13.28
N PHE A 33 9.62 -13.56 14.51
CA PHE A 33 9.45 -12.28 15.21
C PHE A 33 10.15 -11.11 14.52
N SER A 34 11.34 -11.33 13.95
CA SER A 34 12.05 -10.29 13.20
C SER A 34 11.29 -9.86 11.93
N LEU A 35 10.55 -10.78 11.32
CA LEU A 35 9.72 -10.53 10.14
C LEU A 35 8.30 -10.09 10.48
N ALA A 36 7.80 -10.42 11.67
CA ALA A 36 6.43 -10.17 12.10
C ALA A 36 6.07 -8.68 12.05
N SER A 37 6.98 -7.79 12.45
CA SER A 37 6.74 -6.34 12.33
C SER A 37 6.55 -5.91 10.87
N ARG A 38 7.33 -6.47 9.95
CA ARG A 38 7.23 -6.19 8.51
C ARG A 38 6.01 -6.84 7.88
N ALA A 39 5.65 -8.06 8.30
CA ALA A 39 4.47 -8.79 7.83
C ALA A 39 3.16 -8.15 8.32
N LEU A 40 3.12 -7.68 9.57
CA LEU A 40 1.98 -6.93 10.12
C LEU A 40 1.82 -5.58 9.41
N SER A 41 2.91 -4.85 9.18
CA SER A 41 2.88 -3.67 8.30
C SER A 41 2.46 -4.05 6.87
N ALA A 42 2.74 -5.28 6.44
CA ALA A 42 2.29 -5.82 5.19
C ALA A 42 0.80 -6.22 5.15
N GLY A 43 0.11 -6.23 6.30
CA GLY A 43 -1.26 -6.73 6.46
C GLY A 43 -1.41 -8.21 6.19
N ASP A 44 -0.31 -8.95 6.24
CA ASP A 44 -0.37 -10.40 6.29
C ASP A 44 -0.77 -10.81 7.71
N GLU A 45 -1.59 -11.86 7.81
CA GLU A 45 -1.93 -12.44 9.11
C GLU A 45 -0.68 -13.04 9.75
N MET A 46 -0.45 -12.68 11.01
CA MET A 46 0.62 -13.29 11.78
C MET A 46 0.26 -14.75 12.08
N PRO A 47 1.18 -15.71 11.86
CA PRO A 47 0.95 -17.06 12.30
C PRO A 47 0.91 -17.06 13.82
N MET A 48 0.02 -17.87 14.40
CA MET A 48 0.08 -18.12 15.83
C MET A 48 1.41 -18.82 16.13
N VAL A 49 2.20 -18.22 17.02
CA VAL A 49 3.48 -18.76 17.48
C VAL A 49 3.31 -19.12 18.95
N PRO A 50 3.04 -20.39 19.28
CA PRO A 50 2.90 -20.81 20.66
C PRO A 50 4.21 -20.62 21.43
N GLU A 51 4.08 -20.51 22.76
CA GLU A 51 5.22 -20.55 23.66
C GLU A 51 5.66 -22.00 23.82
N TYR A 52 6.93 -22.30 23.53
CA TYR A 52 7.49 -23.62 23.69
C TYR A 52 8.22 -23.70 25.03
N ALA A 53 7.74 -24.59 25.89
CA ALA A 53 8.44 -24.89 27.14
C ALA A 53 9.85 -25.45 26.84
N PRO A 54 10.85 -25.10 27.65
CA PRO A 54 12.18 -25.71 27.52
C PRO A 54 12.09 -27.24 27.59
N LEU A 55 12.81 -27.92 26.71
CA LEU A 55 12.93 -29.36 26.80
C LEU A 55 13.64 -29.72 28.11
N GLU A 56 12.98 -30.49 28.97
CA GLU A 56 13.58 -30.97 30.20
C GLU A 56 14.78 -31.90 29.90
N PRO A 57 15.87 -31.81 30.67
CA PRO A 57 16.98 -32.73 30.52
C PRO A 57 16.55 -34.17 30.81
N PHE A 58 17.16 -35.13 30.11
CA PHE A 58 16.90 -36.55 30.38
C PHE A 58 17.23 -36.88 31.85
N PRO A 59 16.28 -37.41 32.66
CA PRO A 59 16.51 -37.63 34.08
C PRO A 59 17.63 -38.66 34.32
N ALA A 60 18.51 -38.38 35.28
CA ALA A 60 19.49 -39.37 35.71
C ALA A 60 18.78 -40.51 36.48
N GLY A 61 19.01 -41.75 36.08
CA GLY A 61 18.50 -42.93 36.81
C GLY A 61 17.09 -43.40 36.43
N VAL A 62 16.60 -43.11 35.22
CA VAL A 62 15.34 -43.68 34.71
C VAL A 62 15.41 -45.23 34.73
N PRO A 63 14.46 -45.91 35.38
CA PRO A 63 14.40 -47.37 35.38
C PRO A 63 14.22 -47.92 33.96
N ASP A 64 14.83 -49.08 33.67
CA ASP A 64 14.80 -49.63 32.32
C ASP A 64 13.38 -49.92 31.79
N ALA A 65 12.45 -50.28 32.70
CA ALA A 65 11.03 -50.47 32.40
C ALA A 65 10.33 -49.20 31.86
N MET A 66 10.87 -48.01 32.12
CA MET A 66 10.31 -46.73 31.67
C MET A 66 10.97 -46.22 30.38
N LEU A 67 12.11 -46.78 29.97
CA LEU A 67 12.89 -46.29 28.83
C LEU A 67 12.09 -46.28 27.53
N GLU A 68 11.22 -47.27 27.31
CA GLU A 68 10.38 -47.32 26.11
C GLU A 68 9.36 -46.17 26.08
N SER A 69 8.72 -45.87 27.22
CA SER A 69 7.79 -44.74 27.34
C SER A 69 8.50 -43.40 27.14
N TYR A 70 9.71 -43.23 27.67
CA TYR A 70 10.50 -42.02 27.45
C TYR A 70 10.98 -41.90 26.01
N THR A 71 11.43 -43.00 25.40
CA THR A 71 11.84 -43.05 24.00
C THR A 71 10.71 -42.57 23.11
N LYS A 72 9.51 -43.14 23.28
CA LYS A 72 8.32 -42.74 22.52
C LYS A 72 7.97 -41.26 22.74
N ARG A 73 8.00 -40.78 23.99
CA ARG A 73 7.76 -39.36 24.30
C ARG A 73 8.75 -38.44 23.58
N PHE A 74 10.04 -38.77 23.54
CA PHE A 74 11.03 -37.97 22.83
C PHE A 74 10.88 -38.05 21.32
N GLU A 75 10.51 -39.20 20.77
CA GLU A 75 10.17 -39.34 19.35
C GLU A 75 8.97 -38.47 18.98
N ASP A 76 7.87 -38.53 19.75
CA ASP A 76 6.68 -37.70 19.55
C ASP A 76 7.01 -36.19 19.64
N LEU A 77 7.88 -35.79 20.58
CA LEU A 77 8.36 -34.41 20.71
C LEU A 77 9.24 -33.99 19.54
N ALA A 78 10.16 -34.86 19.09
CA ALA A 78 11.01 -34.58 17.94
C ALA A 78 10.18 -34.37 16.66
N ASP A 79 9.17 -35.22 16.45
CA ASP A 79 8.25 -35.11 15.32
C ASP A 79 7.41 -33.84 15.40
N TYR A 80 6.87 -33.52 16.59
CA TYR A 80 6.16 -32.27 16.83
C TYR A 80 7.01 -31.04 16.50
N PHE A 81 8.23 -30.93 17.06
CA PHE A 81 9.10 -29.79 16.80
C PHE A 81 9.54 -29.70 15.35
N THR A 82 9.76 -30.84 14.68
CA THR A 82 10.12 -30.89 13.26
C THR A 82 8.99 -30.36 12.38
N ASN A 83 7.76 -30.81 12.62
CA ASN A 83 6.57 -30.35 11.89
C ASN A 83 6.32 -28.85 12.13
N GLU A 84 6.46 -28.40 13.37
CA GLU A 84 6.25 -27.00 13.73
C GLU A 84 7.35 -26.10 13.15
N HIS A 85 8.60 -26.56 13.14
CA HIS A 85 9.71 -25.90 12.45
C HIS A 85 9.41 -25.78 10.95
N ALA A 86 8.98 -26.86 10.30
CA ALA A 86 8.63 -26.85 8.88
C ALA A 86 7.50 -25.85 8.57
N ARG A 87 6.44 -25.81 9.40
CA ARG A 87 5.33 -24.86 9.28
C ARG A 87 5.83 -23.41 9.37
N LEU A 88 6.63 -23.08 10.39
CA LEU A 88 7.14 -21.73 10.58
C LEU A 88 8.17 -21.34 9.51
N SER A 89 9.02 -22.26 9.07
CA SER A 89 9.99 -22.03 8.00
C SER A 89 9.28 -21.75 6.67
N ALA A 90 8.22 -22.49 6.34
CA ALA A 90 7.39 -22.22 5.17
C ALA A 90 6.74 -20.82 5.22
N PHE A 91 6.27 -20.40 6.40
CA PHE A 91 5.77 -19.04 6.59
C PHE A 91 6.87 -17.98 6.39
N VAL A 92 8.06 -18.20 6.96
CA VAL A 92 9.21 -17.29 6.79
C VAL A 92 9.57 -17.14 5.33
N GLU A 93 9.67 -18.24 4.57
CA GLU A 93 9.98 -18.16 3.14
C GLU A 93 8.87 -17.46 2.36
N LYS A 94 7.61 -17.83 2.56
CA LYS A 94 6.47 -17.16 1.90
C LYS A 94 6.49 -15.65 2.15
N THR A 95 6.73 -15.24 3.40
CA THR A 95 6.78 -13.83 3.80
C THR A 95 8.00 -13.15 3.18
N ARG A 96 9.17 -13.80 3.18
CA ARG A 96 10.39 -13.26 2.57
C ARG A 96 10.21 -13.08 1.07
N THR A 97 9.67 -14.06 0.35
CA THR A 97 9.38 -13.96 -1.08
C THR A 97 8.37 -12.85 -1.35
N GLY A 98 7.29 -12.76 -0.58
CA GLY A 98 6.30 -11.68 -0.71
C GLY A 98 6.89 -10.29 -0.47
N LEU A 99 7.80 -10.17 0.50
CA LEU A 99 8.55 -8.93 0.77
C LEU A 99 9.55 -8.63 -0.36
N GLN A 100 10.27 -9.62 -0.89
CA GLN A 100 11.22 -9.45 -2.00
C GLN A 100 10.53 -9.08 -3.32
N GLU A 101 9.40 -9.72 -3.64
CA GLU A 101 8.56 -9.35 -4.80
C GLU A 101 7.98 -7.93 -4.65
N SER A 102 7.71 -7.51 -3.41
CA SER A 102 7.30 -6.12 -3.14
C SER A 102 8.46 -5.14 -3.29
N GLN A 103 9.70 -5.57 -3.02
CA GLN A 103 10.93 -4.75 -3.08
C GLN A 103 11.58 -4.69 -4.47
N SER A 104 11.28 -5.64 -5.37
CA SER A 104 11.71 -5.60 -6.78
C SER A 104 10.52 -5.21 -7.65
N PRO A 105 10.13 -3.93 -7.68
CA PRO A 105 9.00 -3.49 -8.49
C PRO A 105 9.24 -3.89 -9.94
N LEU A 106 8.23 -4.51 -10.57
CA LEU A 106 8.23 -4.83 -11.99
C LEU A 106 8.80 -3.63 -12.78
N PRO A 107 9.82 -3.85 -13.64
CA PRO A 107 10.46 -2.78 -14.36
C PRO A 107 9.44 -2.13 -15.28
N LEU A 108 9.39 -0.81 -15.25
CA LEU A 108 8.55 -0.03 -16.15
C LEU A 108 9.24 0.03 -17.52
N ALA A 109 8.51 -0.24 -18.60
CA ALA A 109 9.05 -0.13 -19.96
C ALA A 109 9.49 1.33 -20.22
N PRO A 110 10.51 1.59 -21.05
CA PRO A 110 10.90 2.96 -21.36
C PRO A 110 9.75 3.77 -21.99
N GLY A 111 9.66 5.06 -21.66
CA GLY A 111 8.68 5.97 -22.26
C GLY A 111 9.03 6.32 -23.72
N PRO A 112 8.08 6.82 -24.53
CA PRO A 112 6.68 7.10 -24.21
C PRO A 112 5.79 5.85 -24.29
N ARG A 113 4.97 5.63 -23.25
CA ARG A 113 4.01 4.52 -23.15
C ARG A 113 2.58 4.97 -23.45
N ALA A 114 1.76 4.04 -23.93
CA ALA A 114 0.32 4.29 -24.06
C ALA A 114 -0.32 4.37 -22.67
N VAL A 115 -1.06 5.44 -22.39
CA VAL A 115 -1.82 5.59 -21.15
C VAL A 115 -3.25 5.11 -21.42
N PRO A 116 -3.73 4.06 -20.74
CA PRO A 116 -5.09 3.56 -20.93
C PRO A 116 -6.14 4.66 -20.69
N PHE A 117 -7.25 4.61 -21.44
CA PHE A 117 -8.34 5.57 -21.27
C PHE A 117 -8.89 5.60 -19.84
N SER A 118 -8.92 4.44 -19.17
CA SER A 118 -9.32 4.32 -17.77
C SER A 118 -8.47 5.21 -16.86
N TYR A 119 -7.15 5.28 -17.10
CA TYR A 119 -6.23 6.11 -16.32
C TYR A 119 -6.41 7.59 -16.64
N LEU A 120 -6.59 7.93 -17.92
CA LEU A 120 -6.88 9.32 -18.34
C LEU A 120 -8.14 9.84 -17.64
N LEU A 121 -9.20 9.03 -17.60
CA LEU A 121 -10.45 9.39 -16.97
C LEU A 121 -10.28 9.53 -15.45
N ALA A 122 -9.64 8.55 -14.79
CA ALA A 122 -9.42 8.57 -13.35
C ALA A 122 -8.56 9.77 -12.89
N GLU A 123 -7.47 10.09 -13.59
CA GLU A 123 -6.63 11.24 -13.24
C GLU A 123 -7.33 12.57 -13.47
N THR A 124 -8.12 12.69 -14.54
CA THR A 124 -8.90 13.90 -14.82
C THR A 124 -9.97 14.10 -13.75
N MET A 125 -10.74 13.06 -13.43
CA MET A 125 -11.85 13.14 -12.47
C MET A 125 -11.36 13.32 -11.03
N ARG A 126 -10.14 12.90 -10.68
CA ARG A 126 -9.57 13.09 -9.34
C ARG A 126 -9.51 14.56 -8.92
N GLY A 127 -9.16 15.47 -9.83
CA GLY A 127 -9.08 16.89 -9.51
C GLY A 127 -10.44 17.47 -9.09
N TYR A 128 -11.53 16.98 -9.69
CA TYR A 128 -12.89 17.41 -9.38
C TYR A 128 -13.38 16.97 -8.00
N TRP A 129 -12.79 15.95 -7.38
CA TRP A 129 -13.07 15.61 -5.98
C TRP A 129 -12.62 16.69 -5.01
N VAL A 130 -11.51 17.38 -5.30
CA VAL A 130 -11.06 18.53 -4.51
C VAL A 130 -12.07 19.66 -4.66
N VAL A 131 -12.52 19.93 -5.89
CA VAL A 131 -13.56 20.93 -6.19
C VAL A 131 -14.84 20.61 -5.42
N LEU A 132 -15.29 19.35 -5.46
CA LEU A 132 -16.50 18.91 -4.76
C LEU A 132 -16.36 19.04 -3.24
N ARG A 133 -15.22 18.66 -2.65
CA ARG A 133 -14.97 18.82 -1.21
C ARG A 133 -15.09 20.27 -0.78
N TRP A 134 -14.58 21.20 -1.59
CA TRP A 134 -14.71 22.63 -1.31
C TRP A 134 -16.12 23.16 -1.57
N ALA A 135 -16.78 22.68 -2.63
CA ALA A 135 -18.16 23.03 -2.95
C ALA A 135 -19.18 22.50 -1.92
N LEU A 136 -18.88 21.41 -1.21
CA LEU A 136 -19.70 20.89 -0.13
C LEU A 136 -19.38 21.52 1.23
N PHE A 137 -18.40 22.42 1.32
CA PHE A 137 -18.01 23.04 2.59
C PHE A 137 -18.92 24.25 2.89
N PRO A 138 -19.83 24.16 3.88
CA PRO A 138 -20.92 25.12 4.05
C PRO A 138 -20.48 26.59 4.13
N PRO A 139 -19.40 26.95 4.85
CA PRO A 139 -18.96 28.35 4.91
C PRO A 139 -18.61 28.96 3.55
N ILE A 140 -18.02 28.18 2.63
CA ILE A 140 -17.67 28.68 1.29
C ILE A 140 -18.94 28.89 0.49
N THR A 141 -19.85 27.90 0.47
CA THR A 141 -21.14 28.05 -0.21
C THR A 141 -21.97 29.18 0.36
N MET A 142 -21.87 29.47 1.67
CA MET A 142 -22.60 30.54 2.34
C MET A 142 -22.04 31.92 1.99
N VAL A 143 -20.72 32.06 1.87
CA VAL A 143 -20.08 33.30 1.38
C VAL A 143 -20.47 33.58 -0.07
N PHE A 144 -20.52 32.55 -0.92
CA PHE A 144 -21.03 32.70 -2.29
C PHE A 144 -22.54 33.06 -2.29
N ALA A 145 -23.35 32.37 -1.50
CA ALA A 145 -24.79 32.64 -1.41
C ALA A 145 -25.10 34.05 -0.87
N MET A 146 -24.34 34.54 0.12
CA MET A 146 -24.50 35.90 0.68
C MET A 146 -23.93 36.98 -0.23
N GLY A 147 -22.78 36.74 -0.86
CA GLY A 147 -22.14 37.70 -1.77
C GLY A 147 -22.92 37.91 -3.08
N PHE A 148 -23.66 36.91 -3.52
CA PHE A 148 -24.47 36.96 -4.75
C PHE A 148 -25.99 36.98 -4.53
N GLY A 149 -26.47 36.73 -3.31
CA GLY A 149 -27.90 36.71 -2.96
C GLY A 149 -28.56 38.08 -2.83
N GLY A 150 -27.79 39.17 -2.85
CA GLY A 150 -28.31 40.55 -2.74
C GLY A 150 -28.63 41.25 -4.05
N ALA A 151 -28.27 40.68 -5.21
CA ALA A 151 -28.51 41.28 -6.51
C ALA A 151 -29.62 40.53 -7.25
N SER A 152 -30.75 41.20 -7.50
CA SER A 152 -31.94 40.71 -8.21
C SER A 152 -31.69 40.29 -9.67
N VAL A 153 -30.43 40.21 -10.11
CA VAL A 153 -29.98 39.74 -11.42
C VAL A 153 -28.74 38.86 -11.19
N VAL A 154 -28.94 37.66 -10.67
CA VAL A 154 -27.87 36.65 -10.68
C VAL A 154 -27.76 36.15 -12.11
N HIS A 155 -26.80 36.70 -12.87
CA HIS A 155 -26.49 36.21 -14.21
C HIS A 155 -26.25 34.69 -14.14
N PRO A 156 -26.80 33.88 -15.06
CA PRO A 156 -26.72 32.40 -15.00
C PRO A 156 -25.28 31.84 -15.01
N LEU A 157 -24.29 32.67 -15.30
CA LEU A 157 -22.87 32.33 -15.35
C LEU A 157 -22.14 32.54 -14.02
N VAL A 158 -22.73 33.27 -13.06
CA VAL A 158 -22.13 33.54 -11.74
C VAL A 158 -21.79 32.27 -10.94
N PRO A 159 -22.63 31.21 -10.93
CA PRO A 159 -22.29 29.96 -10.24
C PRO A 159 -21.09 29.22 -10.84
N LEU A 160 -20.75 29.47 -12.11
CA LEU A 160 -19.65 28.81 -12.83
C LEU A 160 -18.30 29.48 -12.61
N LEU A 161 -18.28 30.76 -12.22
CA LEU A 161 -17.07 31.57 -12.05
C LEU A 161 -16.05 30.98 -11.07
N PRO A 162 -16.43 30.49 -9.87
CA PRO A 162 -15.47 29.85 -8.97
C PRO A 162 -15.02 28.46 -9.44
N LEU A 163 -15.79 27.79 -10.31
CA LEU A 163 -15.45 26.47 -10.84
C LEU A 163 -14.39 26.53 -11.94
N LEU A 164 -14.27 27.65 -12.66
CA LEU A 164 -13.25 27.84 -13.70
C LEU A 164 -11.81 27.70 -13.18
N PRO A 165 -11.35 28.45 -12.14
CA PRO A 165 -9.99 28.32 -11.63
C PRO A 165 -9.75 26.94 -11.00
N LEU A 166 -10.77 26.37 -10.35
CA LEU A 166 -10.73 25.03 -9.76
C LEU A 166 -10.61 23.93 -10.83
N GLY A 167 -11.39 24.03 -11.91
CA GLY A 167 -11.34 23.14 -13.06
C GLY A 167 -10.03 23.25 -13.83
N LEU A 168 -9.51 24.47 -14.00
CA LEU A 168 -8.20 24.71 -14.60
C LEU A 168 -7.08 24.09 -13.75
N TYR A 169 -7.12 24.28 -12.42
CA TYR A 169 -6.19 23.67 -11.49
C TYR A 169 -6.23 22.13 -11.58
N ALA A 170 -7.43 21.54 -11.60
CA ALA A 170 -7.64 20.10 -11.77
C ALA A 170 -7.05 19.60 -13.09
N ALA A 171 -7.33 20.29 -14.21
CA ALA A 171 -6.84 19.94 -15.54
C ALA A 171 -5.31 20.02 -15.63
N VAL A 172 -4.69 21.07 -15.07
CA VAL A 172 -3.22 21.22 -15.04
C VAL A 172 -2.57 20.08 -14.24
N ARG A 173 -3.13 19.74 -13.07
CA ARG A 173 -2.65 18.62 -12.25
C ARG A 173 -2.80 17.27 -12.97
N ALA A 174 -3.93 17.04 -13.61
CA ALA A 174 -4.17 15.83 -14.42
C ALA A 174 -3.16 15.73 -15.56
N LYS A 175 -2.94 16.82 -16.31
CA LYS A 175 -1.95 16.87 -17.41
C LYS A 175 -0.55 16.51 -16.94
N ARG A 176 -0.11 17.01 -15.79
CA ARG A 176 1.20 16.68 -15.20
C ARG A 176 1.32 15.18 -14.88
N ARG A 177 0.28 14.60 -14.28
CA ARG A 177 0.26 13.17 -13.92
C ARG A 177 0.22 12.28 -15.15
N ILE A 178 -0.60 12.61 -16.14
CA ILE A 178 -0.68 11.90 -17.42
C ILE A 178 0.67 11.96 -18.14
N ALA A 179 1.37 13.10 -18.09
CA ALA A 179 2.71 13.22 -18.65
C ALA A 179 3.71 12.27 -17.97
N VAL A 180 3.67 12.14 -16.64
CA VAL A 180 4.50 11.18 -15.90
C VAL A 180 4.08 9.73 -16.17
N LEU A 181 2.79 9.42 -16.30
CA LEU A 181 2.35 8.09 -16.72
C LEU A 181 2.89 7.74 -18.13
N ARG A 182 2.87 8.70 -19.05
CA ARG A 182 3.36 8.50 -20.42
C ARG A 182 4.87 8.33 -20.49
N ASN A 183 5.63 9.22 -19.85
CA ASN A 183 7.07 9.34 -20.08
C ASN A 183 7.93 8.92 -18.89
N GLY A 184 7.34 8.80 -17.71
CA GLY A 184 8.09 8.63 -16.47
C GLY A 184 8.80 7.29 -16.37
N GLU A 185 9.78 7.22 -15.50
CA GLU A 185 10.52 6.02 -15.15
C GLU A 185 10.58 5.86 -13.63
N VAL A 186 10.85 4.65 -13.18
CA VAL A 186 11.12 4.39 -11.76
C VAL A 186 12.48 4.99 -11.43
N VAL A 187 12.50 5.88 -10.45
CA VAL A 187 13.74 6.56 -10.04
C VAL A 187 14.50 5.75 -9.01
N GLU A 188 15.82 5.89 -9.03
CA GLU A 188 16.69 5.35 -7.99
C GLU A 188 16.61 6.26 -6.76
N ILE A 189 16.31 5.69 -5.61
CA ILE A 189 16.23 6.42 -4.34
C ILE A 189 17.63 6.46 -3.73
N LEU A 190 18.17 7.66 -3.55
CA LEU A 190 19.48 7.88 -2.95
C LEU A 190 19.40 8.00 -1.43
N SER A 191 18.39 8.71 -0.95
CA SER A 191 18.17 8.90 0.48
C SER A 191 16.68 9.01 0.81
N ARG A 192 16.34 8.58 2.03
CA ARG A 192 15.00 8.61 2.60
C ARG A 192 15.08 9.27 3.97
N THR A 193 14.26 10.29 4.20
CA THR A 193 14.13 10.95 5.50
C THR A 193 12.66 11.05 5.86
N VAL A 194 12.28 10.58 7.06
CA VAL A 194 10.90 10.60 7.53
C VAL A 194 10.76 11.69 8.58
N LYS A 195 9.76 12.55 8.40
CA LYS A 195 9.36 13.58 9.36
C LYS A 195 7.99 13.21 9.93
N TYR A 196 7.91 13.11 11.25
CA TYR A 196 6.64 12.85 11.94
C TYR A 196 5.88 14.16 12.16
N GLY A 197 4.60 14.15 11.84
CA GLY A 197 3.68 15.26 12.11
C GLY A 197 3.14 15.22 13.54
N GLY A 198 2.70 16.38 14.04
CA GLY A 198 2.08 16.49 15.37
C GLY A 198 0.61 16.04 15.44
N GLY A 199 -0.04 15.86 14.29
CA GLY A 199 -1.44 15.43 14.22
C GLY A 199 -1.59 13.94 14.47
N ARG A 200 -2.44 13.58 15.45
CA ARG A 200 -2.80 12.19 15.74
C ARG A 200 -4.10 11.85 15.01
N MET A 201 -4.11 10.69 14.39
CA MET A 201 -5.22 10.15 13.62
C MET A 201 -5.68 8.85 14.29
N THR A 202 -6.99 8.67 14.40
CA THR A 202 -7.62 7.45 14.93
C THR A 202 -8.62 6.91 13.91
N ASN A 203 -8.41 5.67 13.47
CA ASN A 203 -9.25 4.98 12.48
C ASN A 203 -9.47 5.76 11.18
N TRP A 204 -8.47 6.54 10.75
CA TRP A 204 -8.56 7.29 9.50
C TRP A 204 -8.25 6.40 8.30
N PRO A 205 -9.06 6.41 7.23
CA PRO A 205 -8.74 5.68 6.01
C PRO A 205 -7.51 6.32 5.34
N MET A 206 -6.42 5.57 5.28
CA MET A 206 -5.15 6.00 4.68
C MET A 206 -4.74 5.10 3.53
N THR A 207 -4.08 5.68 2.53
CA THR A 207 -3.53 4.92 1.41
C THR A 207 -2.09 4.53 1.72
N PHE A 208 -1.83 3.23 1.77
CA PHE A 208 -0.51 2.63 1.89
C PHE A 208 -0.02 2.23 0.51
N ALA A 209 1.26 2.44 0.25
CA ALA A 209 1.91 1.95 -0.96
C ALA A 209 3.10 1.07 -0.63
N ARG A 210 3.20 -0.04 -1.36
CA ARG A 210 4.32 -0.97 -1.38
C ARG A 210 4.63 -1.38 -2.80
N GLY A 211 5.80 -0.98 -3.29
CA GLY A 211 6.11 -1.09 -4.71
C GLY A 211 5.03 -0.41 -5.57
N TRP A 212 4.45 -1.17 -6.51
CA TRP A 212 3.32 -0.72 -7.34
C TRP A 212 1.94 -0.92 -6.70
N LYS A 213 1.84 -1.68 -5.60
CA LYS A 213 0.56 -1.99 -4.96
C LYS A 213 0.16 -0.84 -4.03
N THR A 214 -1.09 -0.41 -4.16
CA THR A 214 -1.70 0.61 -3.30
C THR A 214 -2.96 0.06 -2.65
N GLU A 215 -3.07 0.25 -1.34
CA GLU A 215 -4.17 -0.26 -0.53
C GLU A 215 -4.67 0.82 0.41
N VAL A 216 -5.98 0.82 0.67
CA VAL A 216 -6.59 1.74 1.63
C VAL A 216 -6.90 0.93 2.88
N ARG A 217 -6.37 1.36 4.02
CA ARG A 217 -6.56 0.69 5.32
C ARG A 217 -6.81 1.75 6.38
N THR A 218 -7.57 1.38 7.41
CA THR A 218 -7.75 2.23 8.59
C THR A 218 -6.45 2.33 9.37
N TYR A 219 -5.98 3.55 9.60
CA TYR A 219 -4.73 3.84 10.30
C TYR A 219 -5.02 4.61 11.59
N THR A 220 -4.28 4.22 12.64
CA THR A 220 -4.25 4.91 13.92
C THR A 220 -2.79 5.20 14.27
N GLY A 221 -2.44 6.48 14.41
CA GLY A 221 -1.06 6.92 14.62
C GLY A 221 -0.85 8.38 14.25
N THR A 222 0.40 8.81 14.18
CA THR A 222 0.75 10.15 13.70
C THR A 222 0.88 10.16 12.18
N GLY A 223 0.51 11.28 11.54
CA GLY A 223 0.82 11.50 10.14
C GLY A 223 2.33 11.58 9.92
N GLN A 224 2.80 11.14 8.75
CA GLN A 224 4.20 11.16 8.36
C GLN A 224 4.37 11.88 7.03
N GLU A 225 5.51 12.54 6.87
CA GLU A 225 5.97 13.07 5.60
C GLU A 225 7.32 12.45 5.28
N THR A 226 7.40 11.70 4.17
CA THR A 226 8.66 11.07 3.76
C THR A 226 9.26 11.88 2.62
N HIS A 227 10.48 12.37 2.83
CA HIS A 227 11.29 13.06 1.84
C HIS A 227 12.24 12.07 1.19
N PHE A 228 12.25 12.06 -0.13
CA PHE A 228 13.13 11.24 -0.95
C PHE A 228 14.03 12.12 -1.78
N GLN A 229 15.33 11.87 -1.75
CA GLN A 229 16.24 12.33 -2.80
C GLN A 229 16.42 11.21 -3.80
N PHE A 230 16.30 11.53 -5.08
CA PHE A 230 16.32 10.53 -6.14
C PHE A 230 17.22 10.95 -7.29
N ARG A 231 17.58 9.95 -8.09
CA ARG A 231 18.32 10.10 -9.34
C ARG A 231 17.56 9.41 -10.47
N THR A 232 17.43 10.11 -11.60
CA THR A 232 16.88 9.54 -12.84
C THR A 232 17.96 8.75 -13.59
N SER A 233 17.56 7.91 -14.54
CA SER A 233 18.46 7.14 -15.41
C SER A 233 19.43 8.03 -16.20
N ARG A 234 19.03 9.29 -16.44
CA ARG A 234 19.86 10.31 -17.11
C ARG A 234 20.79 11.07 -16.16
N GLY A 235 20.83 10.70 -14.88
CA GLY A 235 21.66 11.33 -13.87
C GLY A 235 21.11 12.64 -13.31
N ALA A 236 19.86 13.01 -13.59
CA ALA A 236 19.25 14.19 -12.99
C ALA A 236 18.86 13.91 -11.54
N PHE A 237 19.15 14.85 -10.65
CA PHE A 237 18.81 14.77 -9.23
C PHE A 237 17.52 15.54 -8.94
N GLY A 238 16.73 15.03 -8.02
CA GLY A 238 15.50 15.70 -7.57
C GLY A 238 15.13 15.30 -6.15
N GLN A 239 14.14 16.01 -5.62
CA GLN A 239 13.56 15.70 -4.32
C GLN A 239 12.04 15.64 -4.45
N VAL A 240 11.42 14.68 -3.76
CA VAL A 240 9.97 14.59 -3.62
C VAL A 240 9.61 14.36 -2.17
N SER A 241 8.54 15.01 -1.70
CA SER A 241 7.93 14.69 -0.43
C SER A 241 6.59 14.02 -0.64
N VAL A 242 6.38 12.94 0.10
CA VAL A 242 5.14 12.17 0.09
C VAL A 242 4.53 12.26 1.47
N SER A 243 3.38 12.93 1.57
CA SER A 243 2.61 13.05 2.81
C SER A 243 1.64 11.89 2.98
N GLY A 244 1.48 11.41 4.21
CA GLY A 244 0.50 10.39 4.54
C GLY A 244 0.94 9.55 5.73
N VAL A 245 1.18 8.27 5.46
CA VAL A 245 1.73 7.28 6.40
C VAL A 245 3.10 6.83 5.92
N GLU A 246 3.67 5.79 6.53
CA GLU A 246 4.91 5.21 6.03
C GLU A 246 4.80 4.87 4.53
N TYR A 247 5.71 5.45 3.74
CA TYR A 247 5.72 5.29 2.30
C TYR A 247 6.83 4.34 1.85
N ASP A 248 6.44 3.24 1.23
CA ASP A 248 7.31 2.20 0.65
C ASP A 248 6.95 1.92 -0.82
N GLY A 249 6.31 2.90 -1.48
CA GLY A 249 5.86 2.81 -2.86
C GLY A 249 6.92 3.21 -3.88
N VAL A 250 6.67 2.85 -5.13
CA VAL A 250 7.48 3.30 -6.27
C VAL A 250 7.32 4.80 -6.48
N ILE A 251 8.43 5.48 -6.77
CA ILE A 251 8.46 6.88 -7.19
C ILE A 251 8.72 6.93 -8.68
N VAL A 252 7.90 7.68 -9.40
CA VAL A 252 8.00 7.84 -10.85
C VAL A 252 8.27 9.30 -11.17
N ALA A 253 9.31 9.56 -11.96
CA ALA A 253 9.64 10.89 -12.45
C ALA A 253 9.79 10.93 -13.97
N ASP A 254 9.46 12.06 -14.59
CA ASP A 254 9.78 12.30 -16.00
C ASP A 254 11.30 12.54 -16.15
N PRO A 255 12.05 11.70 -16.88
CA PRO A 255 13.50 11.84 -17.01
C PRO A 255 13.92 13.12 -17.74
N GLN A 256 13.01 13.76 -18.50
CA GLN A 256 13.27 15.04 -19.16
C GLN A 256 12.90 16.24 -18.29
N ARG A 257 12.06 16.03 -17.27
CA ARG A 257 11.48 17.06 -16.41
C ARG A 257 11.46 16.56 -14.97
N PRO A 258 12.59 16.60 -14.25
CA PRO A 258 12.72 16.02 -12.91
C PRO A 258 11.79 16.69 -11.88
N GLU A 259 11.25 17.87 -12.17
CA GLU A 259 10.20 18.52 -11.37
C GLU A 259 8.84 17.80 -11.44
N LEU A 260 8.63 16.95 -12.45
CA LEU A 260 7.45 16.10 -12.58
C LEU A 260 7.74 14.75 -11.95
N VAL A 261 7.63 14.70 -10.64
CA VAL A 261 7.82 13.50 -9.82
C VAL A 261 6.59 13.24 -8.96
N PHE A 262 6.18 11.99 -8.90
CA PHE A 262 5.03 11.55 -8.12
C PHE A 262 5.29 10.18 -7.49
N GLY A 263 4.83 10.00 -6.27
CA GLY A 263 4.68 8.68 -5.69
C GLY A 263 3.48 7.95 -6.32
N VAL A 264 3.48 6.62 -6.28
CA VAL A 264 2.35 5.81 -6.79
C VAL A 264 1.01 6.19 -6.12
N ILE A 265 1.03 6.65 -4.86
CA ILE A 265 -0.18 7.10 -4.14
C ILE A 265 -0.74 8.43 -4.65
N ASP A 266 0.10 9.23 -5.30
CA ASP A 266 -0.34 10.51 -5.79
C ASP A 266 -1.36 10.30 -6.89
N PHE A 267 -1.17 9.30 -7.77
CA PHE A 267 -2.06 8.96 -8.88
C PHE A 267 -3.47 8.51 -8.41
N GLY A 268 -4.52 9.03 -9.03
CA GLY A 268 -5.91 8.61 -8.82
C GLY A 268 -6.23 7.23 -9.38
N SER A 269 -5.55 6.87 -10.47
CA SER A 269 -5.67 5.58 -11.15
C SER A 269 -5.08 4.40 -10.38
N MET A 270 -4.21 4.66 -9.39
CA MET A 270 -3.46 3.60 -8.69
C MET A 270 -2.70 2.70 -9.68
N PRO A 271 -1.78 3.27 -10.48
CA PRO A 271 -1.25 2.66 -11.67
C PRO A 271 -0.39 1.43 -11.35
N ARG A 272 -0.50 0.40 -12.18
CA ARG A 272 0.26 -0.85 -12.06
C ARG A 272 0.81 -1.27 -13.41
N PRO A 273 2.11 -1.60 -13.53
CA PRO A 273 2.63 -2.18 -14.75
C PRO A 273 2.21 -3.65 -14.87
N ASN A 274 1.98 -4.11 -16.10
CA ASN A 274 1.86 -5.51 -16.45
C ASN A 274 3.24 -6.17 -16.57
N ALA A 275 3.28 -7.46 -16.89
CA ALA A 275 4.52 -8.22 -17.05
C ALA A 275 5.47 -7.64 -18.13
N GLN A 276 4.93 -6.89 -19.10
CA GLN A 276 5.67 -6.22 -20.17
C GLN A 276 6.13 -4.81 -19.78
N GLY A 277 5.86 -4.34 -18.56
CA GLY A 277 6.19 -2.98 -18.11
C GLY A 277 5.30 -1.88 -18.71
N GLN A 278 4.19 -2.25 -19.37
CA GLN A 278 3.14 -1.32 -19.84
C GLN A 278 2.06 -1.16 -18.76
N TRP A 279 1.24 -0.12 -18.84
CA TRP A 279 0.17 0.07 -17.86
C TRP A 279 -0.95 -0.97 -18.02
N ASP A 280 -1.29 -1.64 -16.92
CA ASP A 280 -2.49 -2.47 -16.85
C ASP A 280 -3.74 -1.59 -16.91
N PRO A 281 -4.63 -1.74 -17.91
CA PRO A 281 -5.84 -0.93 -18.02
C PRO A 281 -6.85 -1.16 -16.88
N SER A 282 -6.67 -2.22 -16.09
CA SER A 282 -7.55 -2.54 -14.97
C SER A 282 -7.46 -1.48 -13.86
N LEU A 283 -8.62 -1.02 -13.40
CA LEU A 283 -8.74 -0.13 -12.24
C LEU A 283 -9.47 -0.85 -11.12
N PRO A 284 -9.10 -0.62 -9.85
CA PRO A 284 -9.89 -1.10 -8.72
C PRO A 284 -11.33 -0.58 -8.78
N LEU A 285 -12.32 -1.41 -8.42
CA LEU A 285 -13.75 -1.05 -8.46
C LEU A 285 -14.05 0.28 -7.74
N ARG A 286 -13.40 0.53 -6.59
CA ARG A 286 -13.52 1.79 -5.85
C ARG A 286 -13.14 3.03 -6.69
N VAL A 287 -12.12 2.91 -7.54
CA VAL A 287 -11.64 3.99 -8.40
C VAL A 287 -12.65 4.22 -9.52
N TRP A 288 -13.22 3.16 -10.08
CA TRP A 288 -14.31 3.26 -11.05
C TRP A 288 -15.53 3.98 -10.46
N VAL A 289 -16.01 3.55 -9.30
CA VAL A 289 -17.15 4.17 -8.62
C VAL A 289 -16.90 5.66 -8.36
N ALA A 290 -15.74 6.00 -7.80
CA ALA A 290 -15.38 7.40 -7.54
C ALA A 290 -15.25 8.23 -8.84
N THR A 291 -14.73 7.63 -9.91
CA THR A 291 -14.57 8.31 -11.20
C THR A 291 -15.92 8.59 -11.85
N LEU A 292 -16.81 7.58 -11.89
CA LEU A 292 -18.14 7.70 -12.47
C LEU A 292 -19.03 8.65 -11.67
N LEU A 293 -18.94 8.61 -10.33
CA LEU A 293 -19.68 9.53 -9.47
C LEU A 293 -19.22 10.98 -9.69
N ALA A 294 -17.91 11.24 -9.75
CA ALA A 294 -17.40 12.57 -10.08
C ALA A 294 -17.86 13.04 -11.46
N LEU A 295 -17.82 12.16 -12.46
CA LEU A 295 -18.30 12.46 -13.82
C LEU A 295 -19.79 12.82 -13.82
N ALA A 296 -20.62 12.04 -13.13
CA ALA A 296 -22.07 12.28 -13.03
C ALA A 296 -22.36 13.64 -12.39
N ILE A 297 -21.65 13.98 -11.30
CA ILE A 297 -21.80 15.26 -10.62
C ILE A 297 -21.40 16.42 -11.54
N VAL A 298 -20.24 16.34 -12.19
CA VAL A 298 -19.78 17.38 -13.13
C VAL A 298 -20.78 17.55 -14.27
N THR A 299 -21.30 16.44 -14.82
CA THR A 299 -22.30 16.47 -15.89
C THR A 299 -23.61 17.12 -15.44
N ALA A 300 -24.11 16.75 -14.25
CA ALA A 300 -25.33 17.33 -13.69
C ALA A 300 -25.16 18.84 -13.45
N TRP A 301 -24.02 19.26 -12.92
CA TRP A 301 -23.71 20.68 -12.69
C TRP A 301 -23.65 21.49 -13.98
N VAL A 302 -22.94 20.99 -14.99
CA VAL A 302 -22.89 21.63 -16.31
C VAL A 302 -24.28 21.71 -16.91
N GLY A 303 -25.09 20.64 -16.79
CA GLY A 303 -26.48 20.61 -17.24
C GLY A 303 -27.36 21.69 -16.60
N VAL A 304 -27.28 21.85 -15.27
CA VAL A 304 -28.02 22.90 -14.55
C VAL A 304 -27.61 24.28 -15.02
N ALA A 305 -26.31 24.53 -15.18
CA ALA A 305 -25.83 25.84 -15.61
C ALA A 305 -26.25 26.19 -17.05
N VAL A 306 -26.21 25.21 -17.96
CA VAL A 306 -26.72 25.38 -19.33
C VAL A 306 -28.22 25.65 -19.32
N ALA A 307 -29.00 24.89 -18.55
CA ALA A 307 -30.45 25.10 -18.45
C ALA A 307 -30.81 26.48 -17.89
N MET A 308 -30.12 26.94 -16.85
CA MET A 308 -30.30 28.30 -16.31
C MET A 308 -29.95 29.38 -17.32
N THR A 309 -28.90 29.17 -18.12
CA THR A 309 -28.48 30.11 -19.17
C THR A 309 -29.53 30.19 -20.27
N LEU A 310 -30.04 29.04 -20.75
CA LEU A 310 -31.10 28.99 -21.76
C LEU A 310 -32.40 29.63 -21.24
N HIS A 311 -32.77 29.38 -19.98
CA HIS A 311 -33.96 29.99 -19.38
C HIS A 311 -33.84 31.51 -19.26
N ALA A 312 -32.66 32.03 -18.89
CA ALA A 312 -32.42 33.46 -18.83
C ALA A 312 -32.48 34.13 -20.21
N VAL A 313 -32.00 33.47 -21.27
CA VAL A 313 -32.11 33.98 -22.65
C VAL A 313 -33.57 34.10 -23.07
N HIS A 314 -34.40 33.09 -22.78
CA HIS A 314 -35.84 33.12 -23.11
C HIS A 314 -36.68 34.14 -22.33
N LEU A 315 -36.17 34.71 -21.23
CA LEU A 315 -36.86 35.74 -20.47
C LEU A 315 -36.52 37.17 -20.94
N VAL A 316 -35.53 37.31 -21.82
CA VAL A 316 -35.07 38.60 -22.35
C VAL A 316 -35.67 38.90 -23.73
N ASP A 317 -36.21 37.90 -24.41
CA ASP A 317 -37.01 38.01 -25.65
C ASP A 317 -38.52 38.12 -25.36
#